data_AF-A0A971FGT7-F1
#
_entry.id   AF-A0A971FGT7-F1
#
_cell.length_a   1.000
_cell.length_b   1.000
_cell.length_c   1.000
_cell.angle_alpha   90.00
_cell.angle_beta   90.00
_cell.angle_gamma   90.00
#
_symmetry.space_group_name_H-M   'P 1'
#
loop_
_entity.id
_entity.type
_entity.pdbx_description
1 polymer ?
#
loop_
_entity_poly.entity_id
_entity_poly.type
_entity_poly.pdbx_seq_one_letter_code
_entity_poly.pdbx_strand_id
1 'polypeptide(L)'
;MFSRQHLFAGLLLVLMSGLAVSQSAPELVSVKNIWGQGEHNAFTDLIRFNETWYCVFREATGHVKGDGGIRIITSADGDSWESRGLLLEEGVDLRDPKICLTPDKRLMITMGGSFYRDGVLLNRRPRVSFSPDGAAWSAPAPIARDGDWLWRTTWHDGIAYGVTYSGPVQEKEEWTLTLMQS
;
A
#
# COMPACT_ATOMS: atom_id res chain seq x y z
N MET A 1 17.83 -63.04 46.55
CA MET A 1 18.21 -62.80 45.15
C MET A 1 17.53 -61.53 44.67
N PHE A 2 18.08 -60.36 45.02
CA PHE A 2 17.68 -59.05 44.49
C PHE A 2 18.89 -58.13 44.71
N SER A 3 19.45 -57.59 43.63
CA SER A 3 20.48 -56.54 43.69
C SER A 3 20.05 -55.43 42.75
N ARG A 4 19.89 -54.24 43.33
CA ARG A 4 19.56 -52.99 42.66
C ARG A 4 20.74 -52.54 41.80
N GLN A 5 20.50 -52.25 40.52
CA GLN A 5 21.42 -51.44 39.72
C GLN A 5 20.77 -50.07 39.52
N HIS A 6 21.44 -49.04 40.05
CA HIS A 6 21.10 -47.64 39.83
C HIS A 6 21.72 -47.21 38.48
N LEU A 7 20.89 -46.93 37.47
CA LEU A 7 21.33 -46.16 36.31
C LEU A 7 21.10 -44.68 36.60
N PHE A 8 22.19 -43.94 36.77
CA PHE A 8 22.20 -42.48 36.70
C PHE A 8 22.10 -42.08 35.22
N ALA A 9 20.95 -41.54 34.81
CA ALA A 9 20.81 -40.86 33.53
C ALA A 9 21.37 -39.43 33.68
N GLY A 10 22.58 -39.20 33.16
CA GLY A 10 23.17 -37.86 33.08
C GLY A 10 22.39 -37.00 32.08
N LEU A 11 21.72 -35.97 32.58
CA LEU A 11 21.09 -34.94 31.75
C LEU A 11 22.18 -34.02 31.20
N LEU A 12 22.54 -34.19 29.93
CA LEU A 12 23.47 -33.30 29.25
C LEU A 12 22.72 -32.02 28.82
N LEU A 13 22.79 -30.97 29.64
CA LEU A 13 22.26 -29.65 29.30
C LEU A 13 23.21 -29.01 28.26
N VAL A 14 22.85 -29.08 26.98
CA VAL A 14 23.54 -28.31 25.93
C VAL A 14 23.09 -26.85 26.06
N LEU A 15 23.88 -26.04 26.76
CA LEU A 15 23.79 -24.59 26.72
C LEU A 15 24.19 -24.13 25.32
N MET A 16 23.21 -24.01 24.42
CA MET A 16 23.40 -23.24 23.19
C MET A 16 23.41 -21.76 23.57
N SER A 17 24.61 -21.24 23.83
CA SER A 17 24.86 -19.81 23.88
C SER A 17 24.49 -19.24 22.52
N GLY A 18 23.32 -18.63 22.42
CA GLY A 18 22.93 -17.87 21.23
C GLY A 18 23.94 -16.76 21.03
N LEU A 19 24.79 -16.88 20.01
CA LEU A 19 25.57 -15.76 19.53
C LEU A 19 24.56 -14.72 19.03
N ALA A 20 24.36 -13.67 19.80
CA ALA A 20 23.66 -12.48 19.33
C ALA A 20 24.49 -11.93 18.17
N VAL A 21 24.04 -12.19 16.94
CA VAL A 21 24.60 -11.53 15.77
C VAL A 21 24.27 -10.06 15.93
N SER A 22 25.28 -9.25 16.24
CA SER A 22 25.17 -7.80 16.20
C SER A 22 24.90 -7.40 14.76
N GLN A 23 23.64 -7.16 14.43
CA GLN A 23 23.27 -6.63 13.13
C GLN A 23 23.92 -5.25 12.99
N SER A 24 24.75 -5.08 11.95
CA SER A 24 25.31 -3.77 11.64
C SER A 24 24.18 -2.76 11.44
N ALA A 25 24.40 -1.51 11.85
CA ALA A 25 23.45 -0.45 11.58
C ALA A 25 23.18 -0.38 10.06
N PRO A 26 21.93 -0.16 9.63
CA PRO A 26 21.63 0.02 8.22
C PRO A 26 22.42 1.21 7.66
N GLU A 27 23.06 1.01 6.51
CA GLU A 27 23.83 2.04 5.81
C GLU A 27 23.02 2.55 4.60
N LEU A 28 23.00 3.88 4.43
CA LEU A 28 22.44 4.49 3.23
C LEU A 28 23.44 4.35 2.09
N VAL A 29 23.19 3.40 1.19
CA VAL A 29 24.07 3.13 0.04
C VAL A 29 23.95 4.20 -1.05
N SER A 30 22.73 4.64 -1.37
CA SER A 30 22.50 5.65 -2.39
C SER A 30 21.10 6.29 -2.28
N VAL A 31 20.95 7.47 -2.87
CA VAL A 31 19.66 8.15 -3.07
C VAL A 31 19.59 8.59 -4.52
N LYS A 32 18.48 8.28 -5.19
CA LYS A 32 18.22 8.68 -6.56
C LYS A 32 16.81 9.23 -6.68
N ASN A 33 16.69 10.36 -7.35
CA ASN A 33 15.38 10.88 -7.73
C ASN A 33 14.85 10.05 -8.92
N ILE A 34 13.73 9.38 -8.72
CA ILE A 34 13.05 8.57 -9.75
C ILE A 34 11.94 9.33 -10.47
N TRP A 35 11.46 10.44 -9.90
CA TRP A 35 10.39 11.25 -10.48
C TRP A 35 10.30 12.64 -9.82
N GLY A 36 10.15 13.68 -10.66
CA GLY A 36 10.02 15.06 -10.19
C GLY A 36 9.28 15.98 -11.15
N GLN A 37 8.40 15.43 -12.01
CA GLN A 37 7.69 16.22 -13.00
C GLN A 37 6.41 16.89 -12.45
N GLY A 38 5.76 16.27 -11.45
CA GLY A 38 4.63 16.86 -10.74
C GLY A 38 5.05 17.85 -9.64
N GLU A 39 4.23 18.88 -9.42
CA GLU A 39 4.48 19.93 -8.42
C GLU A 39 4.50 19.37 -6.98
N HIS A 40 3.60 18.43 -6.67
CA HIS A 40 3.55 17.73 -5.39
C HIS A 40 3.32 16.23 -5.60
N ASN A 41 4.32 15.43 -5.20
CA ASN A 41 4.32 13.97 -5.34
C ASN A 41 4.29 13.31 -3.95
N ALA A 42 3.31 12.45 -3.67
CA ALA A 42 3.16 11.85 -2.33
C ALA A 42 2.46 10.49 -2.31
N PHE A 43 2.52 9.85 -1.14
CA PHE A 43 1.75 8.66 -0.77
C PHE A 43 2.11 7.40 -1.57
N THR A 44 3.41 7.26 -1.86
CA THR A 44 3.97 6.25 -2.74
C THR A 44 3.66 4.82 -2.30
N ASP A 45 3.56 3.93 -3.29
CA ASP A 45 3.59 2.48 -3.13
C ASP A 45 4.33 1.83 -4.31
N LEU A 46 4.88 0.63 -4.12
CA LEU A 46 5.76 -0.03 -5.09
C LEU A 46 5.49 -1.54 -5.13
N ILE A 47 5.44 -2.12 -6.33
CA ILE A 47 5.39 -3.57 -6.54
C ILE A 47 6.24 -3.99 -7.74
N ARG A 48 6.64 -5.26 -7.77
CA ARG A 48 7.27 -5.91 -8.92
C ARG A 48 6.26 -6.85 -9.59
N PHE A 49 6.05 -6.70 -10.88
CA PHE A 49 5.14 -7.55 -11.68
C PHE A 49 5.71 -7.75 -13.09
N ASN A 50 5.73 -8.99 -13.57
CA ASN A 50 6.24 -9.37 -14.90
C ASN A 50 7.60 -8.72 -15.24
N GLU A 51 8.57 -8.87 -14.34
CA GLU A 51 9.90 -8.27 -14.51
C GLU A 51 9.90 -6.74 -14.73
N THR A 52 8.89 -6.05 -14.22
CA THR A 52 8.80 -4.59 -14.22
C THR A 52 8.46 -4.07 -12.82
N TRP A 53 9.15 -3.02 -12.37
CA TRP A 53 8.78 -2.26 -11.19
C TRP A 53 7.63 -1.32 -11.54
N TYR A 54 6.62 -1.27 -10.70
CA TYR A 54 5.49 -0.33 -10.79
C TYR A 54 5.47 0.49 -9.51
N CYS A 55 5.72 1.79 -9.64
CA CYS A 55 5.62 2.75 -8.56
C CYS A 55 4.40 3.63 -8.81
N VAL A 56 3.55 3.76 -7.79
CA VAL A 56 2.33 4.58 -7.85
C VAL A 56 2.36 5.63 -6.76
N PHE A 57 1.92 6.84 -7.08
CA PHE A 57 1.86 7.95 -6.14
C PHE A 57 0.82 8.97 -6.62
N ARG A 58 0.40 9.83 -5.71
CA ARG A 58 -0.43 10.99 -6.06
C ARG A 58 0.45 12.09 -6.64
N GLU A 59 0.05 12.63 -7.77
CA GLU A 59 0.50 13.92 -8.29
C GLU A 59 -0.61 14.95 -8.14
N ALA A 60 -0.28 16.16 -7.69
CA ALA A 60 -1.19 17.30 -7.66
C ALA A 60 -0.41 18.63 -7.58
N THR A 61 -1.15 19.73 -7.52
CA THR A 61 -0.62 21.09 -7.28
C THR A 61 -0.26 21.36 -5.82
N GLY A 62 -0.70 20.53 -4.87
CA GLY A 62 -0.41 20.72 -3.45
C GLY A 62 -0.77 19.52 -2.57
N HIS A 63 -0.51 19.64 -1.26
CA HIS A 63 -0.70 18.54 -0.30
C HIS A 63 -2.18 18.16 -0.06
N VAL A 64 -3.06 19.17 0.02
CA VAL A 64 -4.50 19.01 0.24
C VAL A 64 -5.24 19.97 -0.68
N LYS A 65 -6.45 19.58 -1.10
CA LYS A 65 -7.40 20.38 -1.89
C LYS A 65 -6.99 20.48 -3.36
N GLY A 66 -7.56 19.62 -4.21
CA GLY A 66 -7.56 19.79 -5.66
C GLY A 66 -6.90 18.65 -6.44
N ASP A 67 -7.49 18.40 -7.61
CA ASP A 67 -7.00 17.75 -8.85
C ASP A 67 -6.01 16.57 -8.79
N GLY A 68 -5.89 15.91 -7.64
CA GLY A 68 -4.97 14.79 -7.47
C GLY A 68 -5.26 13.66 -8.44
N GLY A 69 -4.22 13.27 -9.19
CA GLY A 69 -4.20 12.10 -10.05
C GLY A 69 -3.25 11.04 -9.51
N ILE A 70 -3.50 9.77 -9.86
CA ILE A 70 -2.58 8.68 -9.52
C ILE A 70 -1.63 8.46 -10.70
N ARG A 71 -0.39 8.89 -10.54
CA ARG A 71 0.69 8.60 -11.48
C ARG A 71 1.15 7.17 -11.28
N ILE A 72 1.37 6.49 -12.39
CA ILE A 72 2.04 5.19 -12.45
C ILE A 72 3.32 5.39 -13.26
N ILE A 73 4.45 5.06 -12.66
CA ILE A 73 5.75 5.00 -13.35
C ILE A 73 6.29 3.58 -13.30
N THR A 74 7.05 3.22 -14.33
CA THR A 74 7.63 1.88 -14.44
C THR A 74 9.13 1.93 -14.65
N SER A 75 9.80 0.86 -14.23
CA SER A 75 11.23 0.66 -14.47
C SER A 75 11.56 -0.83 -14.59
N ALA A 76 12.36 -1.19 -15.60
CA ALA A 76 12.85 -2.56 -15.75
C ALA A 76 14.01 -2.86 -14.78
N ASP A 77 14.88 -1.87 -14.56
CA ASP A 77 16.18 -1.98 -13.87
C ASP A 77 16.19 -1.33 -12.47
N GLY A 78 15.16 -0.54 -12.12
CA GLY A 78 15.11 0.27 -10.90
C GLY A 78 15.84 1.61 -11.04
N ASP A 79 16.44 1.88 -12.20
CA ASP A 79 17.30 3.04 -12.47
C ASP A 79 16.66 4.02 -13.45
N SER A 80 16.09 3.50 -14.54
CA SER A 80 15.46 4.28 -15.59
C SER A 80 13.95 4.20 -15.40
N TRP A 81 13.32 5.34 -15.14
CA TRP A 81 11.89 5.41 -14.83
C TRP A 81 11.15 6.21 -15.88
N GLU A 82 10.01 5.67 -16.31
CA GLU A 82 9.13 6.30 -17.29
C GLU A 82 7.69 6.36 -16.78
N SER A 83 6.95 7.37 -17.22
CA SER A 83 5.51 7.43 -16.98
C SER A 83 4.80 6.36 -17.80
N ARG A 84 3.97 5.56 -17.12
CA ARG A 84 3.15 4.50 -17.73
C ARG A 84 1.67 4.81 -17.73
N GLY A 85 1.22 5.68 -16.83
CA GLY A 85 -0.19 6.06 -16.74
C GLY A 85 -0.44 7.22 -15.79
N LEU A 86 -1.58 7.86 -15.95
CA LEU A 86 -2.15 8.82 -15.02
C LEU A 86 -3.63 8.52 -14.88
N LEU A 87 -4.05 8.08 -13.71
CA LEU A 87 -5.47 7.89 -13.41
C LEU A 87 -6.04 9.22 -12.91
N LEU A 88 -7.14 9.64 -13.54
CA LEU A 88 -7.90 10.84 -13.22
C LEU A 88 -9.38 10.49 -13.12
N GLU A 89 -10.11 11.26 -12.30
CA GLU A 89 -11.56 11.23 -12.24
C GLU A 89 -12.05 12.67 -12.09
N GLU A 90 -12.89 13.13 -13.02
CA GLU A 90 -13.36 14.51 -13.03
C GLU A 90 -14.12 14.83 -11.74
N GLY A 91 -13.75 15.94 -11.10
CA GLY A 91 -14.36 16.39 -9.83
C GLY A 91 -13.92 15.61 -8.59
N VAL A 92 -12.93 14.70 -8.71
CA VAL A 92 -12.44 13.90 -7.59
C VAL A 92 -10.93 14.04 -7.44
N ASP A 93 -10.50 14.37 -6.22
CA ASP A 93 -9.09 14.37 -5.84
C ASP A 93 -8.70 12.95 -5.40
N LEU A 94 -8.01 12.23 -6.28
CA LEU A 94 -7.53 10.86 -6.05
C LEU A 94 -6.27 10.89 -5.20
N ARG A 95 -6.25 10.10 -4.12
CA ARG A 95 -5.18 10.13 -3.11
C ARG A 95 -4.75 8.75 -2.65
N ASP A 96 -3.63 8.69 -1.94
CA ASP A 96 -3.14 7.51 -1.20
C ASP A 96 -3.21 6.18 -1.97
N PRO A 97 -2.63 6.08 -3.18
CA PRO A 97 -2.68 4.84 -3.92
C PRO A 97 -1.95 3.72 -3.17
N LYS A 98 -2.53 2.53 -3.22
CA LYS A 98 -1.91 1.26 -2.82
C LYS A 98 -2.10 0.25 -3.93
N ILE A 99 -1.00 -0.36 -4.36
CA ILE A 99 -0.95 -1.32 -5.45
C ILE A 99 -0.73 -2.73 -4.91
N CYS A 100 -1.48 -3.70 -5.42
CA CYS A 100 -1.30 -5.11 -5.12
C CYS A 100 -1.62 -5.98 -6.33
N LEU A 101 -1.30 -7.27 -6.23
CA LEU A 101 -1.71 -8.28 -7.21
C LEU A 101 -2.97 -8.98 -6.73
N THR A 102 -3.92 -9.14 -7.65
CA THR A 102 -5.11 -9.96 -7.45
C THR A 102 -4.79 -11.46 -7.63
N PRO A 103 -5.63 -12.37 -7.12
CA PRO A 103 -5.47 -13.82 -7.31
C PRO A 103 -5.45 -14.25 -8.77
N ASP A 104 -6.16 -13.52 -9.64
CA ASP A 104 -6.18 -13.73 -11.10
C ASP A 104 -5.04 -13.00 -11.84
N LYS A 105 -4.00 -12.58 -11.12
CA LYS A 105 -2.73 -12.01 -11.65
C LYS A 105 -2.90 -10.70 -12.41
N ARG A 106 -3.81 -9.85 -11.96
CA ARG A 106 -3.94 -8.47 -12.43
C ARG A 106 -3.38 -7.52 -11.37
N LEU A 107 -2.90 -6.36 -11.82
CA LEU A 107 -2.60 -5.26 -10.91
C LEU A 107 -3.91 -4.62 -10.46
N MET A 108 -3.99 -4.28 -9.19
CA MET A 108 -5.09 -3.57 -8.57
C MET A 108 -4.52 -2.37 -7.81
N ILE A 109 -5.07 -1.18 -8.06
CA ILE A 109 -4.78 0.01 -7.27
C ILE A 109 -6.05 0.40 -6.52
N THR A 110 -5.99 0.42 -5.19
CA THR A 110 -6.96 1.15 -4.36
C THR A 110 -6.45 2.55 -4.06
N MET A 111 -7.34 3.53 -4.03
CA MET A 111 -7.00 4.93 -3.80
C MET A 111 -8.15 5.63 -3.06
N GLY A 112 -7.87 6.66 -2.30
CA GLY A 112 -8.89 7.56 -1.77
C GLY A 112 -9.48 8.43 -2.88
N GLY A 113 -10.74 8.83 -2.75
CA GLY A 113 -11.39 9.82 -3.61
C GLY A 113 -12.04 10.90 -2.77
N SER A 114 -11.54 12.13 -2.87
CA SER A 114 -12.00 13.26 -2.04
C SER A 114 -12.80 14.25 -2.89
N PHE A 115 -13.91 14.74 -2.35
CA PHE A 115 -14.78 15.70 -3.01
C PHE A 115 -14.68 17.05 -2.30
N TYR A 116 -14.22 18.08 -3.00
CA TYR A 116 -14.05 19.41 -2.44
C TYR A 116 -15.02 20.42 -3.08
N ARG A 117 -15.43 21.41 -2.30
CA ARG A 117 -16.08 22.64 -2.78
C ARG A 117 -15.52 23.82 -2.01
N ASP A 118 -15.05 24.85 -2.72
CA ASP A 118 -14.45 26.05 -2.11
C ASP A 118 -13.34 25.73 -1.09
N GLY A 119 -12.56 24.68 -1.37
CA GLY A 119 -11.48 24.22 -0.50
C GLY A 119 -11.93 23.50 0.78
N VAL A 120 -13.22 23.19 0.92
CA VAL A 120 -13.80 22.41 2.02
C VAL A 120 -14.06 20.98 1.54
N LEU A 121 -13.59 19.99 2.30
CA LEU A 121 -13.91 18.59 2.04
C LEU A 121 -15.40 18.38 2.33
N LEU A 122 -16.15 17.85 1.37
CA LEU A 122 -17.58 17.57 1.51
C LEU A 122 -17.85 16.09 1.79
N ASN A 123 -17.11 15.23 1.11
CA ASN A 123 -17.22 13.79 1.22
C ASN A 123 -15.90 13.13 0.80
N ARG A 124 -15.76 11.86 1.13
CA ARG A 124 -14.73 10.98 0.58
C ARG A 124 -15.33 9.61 0.30
N ARG A 125 -14.87 8.97 -0.77
CA ARG A 125 -15.21 7.58 -1.06
C ARG A 125 -14.04 6.94 -1.80
N PRO A 126 -13.55 5.76 -1.38
CA PRO A 126 -12.45 5.11 -2.06
C PRO A 126 -12.78 4.73 -3.50
N ARG A 127 -11.73 4.51 -4.28
CA ARG A 127 -11.76 4.05 -5.67
C ARG A 127 -10.88 2.83 -5.87
N VAL A 128 -11.18 2.07 -6.90
CA VAL A 128 -10.33 0.99 -7.42
C VAL A 128 -10.11 1.15 -8.92
N SER A 129 -8.91 0.79 -9.38
CA SER A 129 -8.60 0.58 -10.79
C SER A 129 -7.81 -0.72 -10.96
N PHE A 130 -8.00 -1.40 -12.09
CA PHE A 130 -7.36 -2.67 -12.41
C PHE A 130 -6.60 -2.57 -13.72
N SER A 131 -5.53 -3.36 -13.84
CA SER A 131 -4.80 -3.54 -15.09
C SER A 131 -4.35 -4.99 -15.28
N PRO A 132 -4.59 -5.60 -16.45
CA PRO A 132 -4.10 -6.95 -16.73
C PRO A 132 -2.60 -7.00 -17.05
N ASP A 133 -2.02 -5.88 -17.50
CA ASP A 133 -0.67 -5.81 -18.07
C ASP A 133 0.17 -4.63 -17.54
N GLY A 134 -0.42 -3.79 -16.68
CA GLY A 134 0.18 -2.56 -16.17
C GLY A 134 0.24 -1.41 -17.19
N ALA A 135 -0.31 -1.56 -18.39
CA ALA A 135 -0.39 -0.54 -19.43
C ALA A 135 -1.82 -0.03 -19.61
N ALA A 136 -2.78 -0.93 -19.74
CA ALA A 136 -4.19 -0.61 -19.86
C ALA A 136 -4.84 -0.63 -18.48
N TRP A 137 -5.32 0.53 -18.03
CA TRP A 137 -5.97 0.67 -16.71
C TRP A 137 -7.47 0.93 -16.88
N SER A 138 -8.28 0.28 -16.06
CA SER A 138 -9.70 0.62 -15.97
C SER A 138 -9.88 2.02 -15.39
N ALA A 139 -10.97 2.70 -15.77
CA ALA A 139 -11.35 3.93 -15.09
C ALA A 139 -11.50 3.67 -13.56
N PRO A 140 -11.13 4.64 -12.71
CA PRO A 140 -11.41 4.56 -11.28
C PRO A 140 -12.89 4.32 -11.02
N ALA A 141 -13.22 3.35 -10.16
CA ALA A 141 -14.59 3.00 -9.81
C ALA A 141 -14.81 3.10 -8.29
N PRO A 142 -15.95 3.64 -7.81
CA PRO A 142 -16.25 3.76 -6.40
C PRO A 142 -16.38 2.41 -5.71
N ILE A 143 -15.75 2.28 -4.54
CA ILE A 143 -15.88 1.13 -3.63
C ILE A 143 -16.16 1.65 -2.21
N ALA A 144 -16.46 0.73 -1.28
CA ALA A 144 -16.82 1.06 0.10
C ALA A 144 -17.98 2.08 0.20
N ARG A 145 -18.19 2.65 1.39
CA ARG A 145 -19.28 3.60 1.66
C ARG A 145 -18.78 5.04 1.57
N ASP A 146 -19.71 5.98 1.46
CA ASP A 146 -19.40 7.40 1.66
C ASP A 146 -18.85 7.63 3.08
N GLY A 147 -17.83 8.47 3.17
CA GLY A 147 -17.11 8.76 4.41
C GLY A 147 -16.00 7.76 4.77
N ASP A 148 -15.88 6.62 4.07
CA ASP A 148 -14.76 5.69 4.28
C ASP A 148 -13.46 6.23 3.65
N TRP A 149 -12.34 5.93 4.30
CA TRP A 149 -11.01 5.98 3.68
C TRP A 149 -10.38 4.59 3.80
N LEU A 150 -10.23 3.91 2.67
CA LEU A 150 -9.58 2.61 2.60
C LEU A 150 -8.08 2.82 2.46
N TRP A 151 -7.30 2.26 3.39
CA TRP A 151 -5.86 2.44 3.36
C TRP A 151 -5.19 1.50 2.36
N ARG A 152 -4.89 0.25 2.76
CA ARG A 152 -4.31 -0.78 1.88
C ARG A 152 -5.27 -1.97 1.77
N THR A 153 -5.33 -2.54 0.57
CA THR A 153 -5.95 -3.83 0.32
C THR A 153 -4.89 -4.90 0.12
N THR A 154 -5.06 -6.04 0.78
CA THR A 154 -4.24 -7.24 0.63
C THR A 154 -5.13 -8.43 0.33
N TRP A 155 -4.72 -9.27 -0.61
CA TRP A 155 -5.42 -10.50 -0.94
C TRP A 155 -4.91 -11.67 -0.10
N HIS A 156 -5.83 -12.48 0.43
CA HIS A 156 -5.54 -13.72 1.15
C HIS A 156 -6.64 -14.74 0.84
N ASP A 157 -6.24 -15.94 0.38
CA ASP A 157 -7.14 -17.04 0.05
C ASP A 157 -8.33 -16.66 -0.86
N GLY A 158 -8.04 -15.81 -1.86
CA GLY A 158 -9.05 -15.36 -2.82
C GLY A 158 -9.94 -14.22 -2.34
N ILE A 159 -9.74 -13.73 -1.11
CA ILE A 159 -10.54 -12.67 -0.48
C ILE A 159 -9.70 -11.39 -0.38
N ALA A 160 -10.29 -10.24 -0.71
CA ALA A 160 -9.64 -8.94 -0.58
C ALA A 160 -9.92 -8.35 0.80
N TYR A 161 -8.89 -8.19 1.64
CA TYR A 161 -9.01 -7.57 2.95
C TYR A 161 -8.47 -6.16 2.94
N GLY A 162 -9.14 -5.25 3.64
CA GLY A 162 -8.64 -3.89 3.85
C GLY A 162 -9.26 -3.23 5.08
N VAL A 163 -8.57 -2.24 5.62
CA VAL A 163 -9.05 -1.48 6.79
C VAL A 163 -9.48 -0.09 6.33
N THR A 164 -10.70 0.29 6.67
CA THR A 164 -11.15 1.66 6.55
C THR A 164 -11.14 2.36 7.90
N TYR A 165 -10.87 3.66 7.87
CA TYR A 165 -11.35 4.54 8.91
C TYR A 165 -12.49 5.39 8.35
N SER A 166 -13.49 5.59 9.19
CA SER A 166 -14.67 6.38 8.90
C SER A 166 -14.96 7.30 10.08
N GLY A 167 -15.47 8.47 9.74
CA GLY A 167 -15.71 9.55 10.68
C GLY A 167 -16.34 10.72 9.92
N PRO A 168 -17.07 11.60 10.61
CA PRO A 168 -17.59 12.81 9.98
C PRO A 168 -16.46 13.59 9.31
N VAL A 169 -16.81 14.33 8.26
CA VAL A 169 -15.85 15.20 7.57
C VAL A 169 -15.40 16.35 8.48
N GLN A 170 -16.21 16.69 9.48
CA GLN A 170 -15.86 17.58 10.58
C GLN A 170 -15.21 16.78 11.72
N GLU A 171 -14.24 17.38 12.41
CA GLU A 171 -13.61 16.78 13.59
C GLU A 171 -14.67 16.38 14.62
N LYS A 172 -14.67 15.11 14.99
CA LYS A 172 -15.34 14.58 16.19
C LYS A 172 -14.34 13.74 16.97
N GLU A 173 -14.66 13.53 18.24
CA GLU A 173 -13.80 12.81 19.19
C GLU A 173 -13.66 11.32 18.88
N GLU A 174 -14.51 10.75 18.01
CA GLU A 174 -14.56 9.31 17.74
C GLU A 174 -14.41 8.97 16.25
N TRP A 175 -13.52 8.02 15.96
CA TRP A 175 -13.33 7.39 14.65
C TRP A 175 -13.72 5.92 14.72
N THR A 176 -14.35 5.43 13.66
CA THR A 176 -14.64 3.99 13.51
C THR A 176 -13.66 3.35 12.53
N LEU A 177 -12.97 2.33 13.00
CA LEU A 177 -12.16 1.45 12.15
C LEU A 177 -12.99 0.22 11.75
N THR A 178 -13.03 -0.09 10.46
CA THR A 178 -13.77 -1.25 9.92
C THR A 178 -12.82 -2.13 9.12
N LEU A 179 -12.76 -3.43 9.45
CA LEU A 179 -12.17 -4.43 8.57
C LEU A 179 -13.20 -4.79 7.49
N MET A 180 -12.84 -4.59 6.24
CA MET A 180 -13.64 -4.93 5.06
C MET A 180 -13.10 -6.20 4.41
N GLN A 181 -14.02 -6.99 3.84
CA GLN A 181 -13.71 -8.10 2.94
C GLN A 181 -14.61 -8.06 1.71
N SER A 182 -14.13 -8.57 0.57
CA SER A 182 -14.88 -8.74 -0.67
C SER A 182 -14.52 -10.03 -1.40
#